data_AF-A0A943IWA2-F1
#
_entry.id   AF-A0A943IWA2-F1
#
_cell.length_a   1.000
_cell.length_b   1.000
_cell.length_c   1.000
_cell.angle_alpha   90.00
_cell.angle_beta   90.00
_cell.angle_gamma   90.00
#
_symmetry.space_group_name_H-M   'P 1'
#
loop_
_entity.id
_entity.type
_entity.pdbx_description
1 polymer ?
#
loop_
_entity_poly.entity_id
_entity_poly.type
_entity_poly.pdbx_seq_one_letter_code
_entity_poly.pdbx_strand_id
1 'polypeptide(L)'
;MRTGIFGGTFNPFHNGHKKALNAFIKEFDLDRVFVIPTAIPPHKEIKKDISDDDRLRITRLSISDVKQAEICDWEIKNGGKSYTYLTLEHFRKEYPDDKLFLYVGTDMFLTLHEWRFPERIISEATIVAFPRKEEKGDLETIERQKKFLEEKYGAKCLIGKEKPVAVSSTTIRKKIRQGESVSDYIDKKAEQYIKDKHLYVLPSDETILNIITPRLSPFRLRHSLGVRDEIRCLAKIYGCDLRKAEVAALLHDSTKDFPPEWHLNYIKENNLEADDDFLKSPRLYHALTGSRFAEKEAGIKDPEILSAIKYHTTAKPNMTLLEKLLYVSDFTEPTRSYPDVDFYRKTAREDIDRTVALGLKWNIEELRKNNNPVYFLSIQAEKFYRKYSEKKGQKQIMNAEKPNKVKVAVTALSSKKAVDIKVLKVRDVTVLADYFVICSGTSNTHMRSLADECEYMLEQSGEKLLHREGKDSGSWLLLDFGDIIIHIYSKQAREFYNLERFWSDAEEIDIKEFIGDDE
;
A
#
# COMPACT_ATOMS: atom_id res chain seq x y z
N MET A 1 -31.00 -16.56 -18.01
CA MET A 1 -31.08 -16.00 -16.64
C MET A 1 -30.16 -14.79 -16.53
N ARG A 2 -30.26 -14.02 -15.44
CA ARG A 2 -29.32 -12.95 -15.06
C ARG A 2 -28.33 -13.52 -14.04
N THR A 3 -27.09 -13.70 -14.46
CA THR A 3 -26.08 -14.42 -13.69
C THR A 3 -24.95 -13.47 -13.30
N GLY A 4 -24.73 -13.31 -11.99
CA GLY A 4 -23.65 -12.51 -11.45
C GLY A 4 -22.35 -13.29 -11.28
N ILE A 5 -21.23 -12.63 -11.51
CA ILE A 5 -19.88 -13.12 -11.28
C ILE A 5 -19.24 -12.22 -10.21
N PHE A 6 -19.02 -12.78 -9.03
CA PHE A 6 -18.53 -12.07 -7.85
C PHE A 6 -17.17 -12.62 -7.41
N GLY A 7 -16.11 -12.08 -8.01
CA GLY A 7 -14.73 -12.51 -7.78
C GLY A 7 -14.03 -11.75 -6.66
N GLY A 8 -13.13 -12.42 -5.94
CA GLY A 8 -12.25 -11.77 -4.98
C GLY A 8 -11.30 -12.74 -4.27
N THR A 9 -10.24 -12.20 -3.67
CA THR A 9 -9.28 -13.02 -2.91
C THR A 9 -9.91 -13.70 -1.70
N PHE A 10 -10.87 -13.04 -1.04
CA PHE A 10 -11.63 -13.54 0.12
C PHE A 10 -10.77 -14.21 1.20
N ASN A 11 -9.84 -13.45 1.78
CA ASN A 11 -8.87 -13.97 2.76
C ASN A 11 -8.94 -13.25 4.12
N PRO A 12 -10.01 -13.40 4.92
CA PRO A 12 -11.22 -14.19 4.67
C PRO A 12 -12.34 -13.39 3.95
N PHE A 13 -13.37 -14.10 3.47
CA PHE A 13 -14.68 -13.52 3.17
C PHE A 13 -15.27 -12.92 4.46
N HIS A 14 -15.97 -11.78 4.36
CA HIS A 14 -16.42 -11.02 5.54
C HIS A 14 -17.75 -10.31 5.26
N ASN A 15 -18.37 -9.75 6.30
CA ASN A 15 -19.70 -9.15 6.24
C ASN A 15 -19.78 -7.99 5.25
N GLY A 16 -18.70 -7.24 5.03
CA GLY A 16 -18.62 -6.25 3.95
C GLY A 16 -18.80 -6.87 2.54
N HIS A 17 -18.18 -8.03 2.27
CA HIS A 17 -18.38 -8.75 1.01
C HIS A 17 -19.80 -9.30 0.92
N LYS A 18 -20.35 -9.83 2.02
CA LYS A 18 -21.73 -10.35 2.07
C LYS A 18 -22.76 -9.26 1.76
N LYS A 19 -22.57 -8.06 2.31
CA LYS A 19 -23.43 -6.91 2.04
C LYS A 19 -23.38 -6.51 0.57
N ALA A 20 -22.17 -6.40 0.01
CA ALA A 20 -21.98 -6.10 -1.41
C ALA A 20 -22.60 -7.17 -2.33
N LEU A 21 -22.45 -8.46 -1.99
CA LEU A 21 -23.08 -9.57 -2.69
C LEU A 21 -24.61 -9.46 -2.69
N ASN A 22 -25.21 -9.21 -1.52
CA ASN A 22 -26.66 -9.06 -1.40
C ASN A 22 -27.19 -7.84 -2.17
N ALA A 23 -26.46 -6.72 -2.15
CA ALA A 23 -26.80 -5.55 -2.96
C ALA A 23 -26.68 -5.83 -4.45
N PHE A 24 -25.61 -6.52 -4.88
CA PHE A 24 -25.44 -6.92 -6.26
C PHE A 24 -26.59 -7.80 -6.76
N ILE A 25 -27.05 -8.75 -5.94
CA ILE A 25 -28.21 -9.58 -6.24
C ILE A 25 -29.47 -8.72 -6.37
N LYS A 26 -29.74 -7.86 -5.37
CA LYS A 26 -30.99 -7.11 -5.25
C LYS A 26 -31.11 -5.97 -6.26
N GLU A 27 -30.06 -5.18 -6.46
CA GLU A 27 -30.11 -3.99 -7.32
C GLU A 27 -30.18 -4.32 -8.81
N PHE A 28 -29.73 -5.52 -9.20
CA PHE A 28 -29.65 -5.93 -10.59
C PHE A 28 -30.51 -7.16 -10.89
N ASP A 29 -31.44 -7.50 -9.99
CA ASP A 29 -32.40 -8.61 -10.13
C ASP A 29 -31.73 -9.90 -10.60
N LEU A 30 -30.64 -10.31 -9.93
CA LEU A 30 -29.89 -11.49 -10.34
C LEU A 30 -30.60 -12.76 -9.89
N ASP A 31 -30.78 -13.70 -10.82
CA ASP A 31 -31.36 -15.01 -10.55
C ASP A 31 -30.38 -15.88 -9.76
N ARG A 32 -29.08 -15.72 -10.03
CA ARG A 32 -27.97 -16.42 -9.36
C ARG A 32 -26.67 -15.61 -9.40
N VAL A 33 -25.76 -15.90 -8.48
CA VAL A 33 -24.42 -15.31 -8.44
C VAL A 33 -23.38 -16.38 -8.10
N PHE A 34 -22.37 -16.51 -8.95
CA PHE A 34 -21.18 -17.30 -8.65
C PHE A 34 -20.18 -16.47 -7.86
N VAL A 35 -19.90 -16.89 -6.63
CA VAL A 35 -18.87 -16.31 -5.75
C VAL A 35 -17.56 -17.07 -5.98
N ILE A 36 -16.52 -16.36 -6.41
CA ILE A 36 -15.28 -16.97 -6.93
C ILE A 36 -14.08 -16.53 -6.10
N PRO A 37 -13.59 -17.35 -5.17
CA PRO A 37 -12.30 -17.15 -4.54
C PRO A 37 -11.18 -17.21 -5.58
N THR A 38 -10.52 -16.08 -5.82
CA THR A 38 -9.45 -15.97 -6.83
C THR A 38 -8.26 -16.86 -6.47
N ALA A 39 -7.72 -17.58 -7.44
CA ALA A 39 -6.54 -18.44 -7.26
C ALA A 39 -5.24 -17.63 -7.20
N ILE A 40 -4.82 -17.03 -8.32
CA ILE A 40 -3.64 -16.17 -8.41
C ILE A 40 -4.00 -14.91 -9.21
N PRO A 41 -4.31 -13.78 -8.56
CA PRO A 41 -4.66 -12.56 -9.24
C PRO A 41 -3.45 -12.02 -10.03
N PRO A 42 -3.64 -11.58 -11.28
CA PRO A 42 -2.54 -11.13 -12.13
C PRO A 42 -1.90 -9.82 -11.67
N HIS A 43 -2.64 -9.00 -10.91
CA HIS A 43 -2.23 -7.65 -10.51
C HIS A 43 -1.91 -7.53 -9.00
N LYS A 44 -1.94 -8.64 -8.26
CA LYS A 44 -1.74 -8.62 -6.80
C LYS A 44 -1.17 -9.93 -6.29
N GLU A 45 -0.20 -9.85 -5.39
CA GLU A 45 0.21 -11.03 -4.63
C GLU A 45 -0.83 -11.35 -3.55
N ILE A 46 -1.31 -12.59 -3.53
CA ILE A 46 -2.10 -13.09 -2.41
C ILE A 46 -1.15 -13.46 -1.28
N LYS A 47 -1.42 -12.93 -0.09
CA LYS A 47 -0.79 -13.44 1.13
C LYS A 47 -1.22 -14.90 1.29
N LYS A 48 -0.28 -15.83 1.13
CA LYS A 48 -0.51 -17.28 1.29
C LYS A 48 -0.47 -17.69 2.76
N ASP A 49 -1.08 -16.89 3.63
CA ASP A 49 -1.16 -17.15 5.07
C ASP A 49 -2.14 -18.29 5.41
N ILE A 50 -3.07 -18.61 4.52
CA ILE A 50 -3.91 -19.83 4.57
C ILE A 50 -4.04 -20.48 3.18
N SER A 51 -4.53 -21.72 3.13
CA SER A 51 -4.70 -22.47 1.88
C SER A 51 -5.88 -22.00 1.04
N ASP A 52 -5.86 -22.31 -0.25
CA ASP A 52 -6.98 -22.03 -1.17
C ASP A 52 -8.26 -22.78 -0.76
N ASP A 53 -8.11 -24.02 -0.26
CA ASP A 53 -9.20 -24.83 0.29
C ASP A 53 -9.83 -24.19 1.52
N ASP A 54 -9.03 -23.60 2.41
CA ASP A 54 -9.53 -22.86 3.57
C ASP A 54 -10.29 -21.61 3.15
N ARG A 55 -9.77 -20.83 2.18
CA ARG A 55 -10.47 -19.66 1.63
C ARG A 55 -11.81 -20.06 1.00
N LEU A 56 -11.82 -21.14 0.23
CA LEU A 56 -13.02 -21.70 -0.38
C LEU A 56 -14.03 -22.14 0.67
N ARG A 57 -13.59 -22.85 1.72
CA ARG A 57 -14.44 -23.32 2.80
C ARG A 57 -15.03 -22.18 3.62
N ILE A 58 -14.21 -21.21 4.01
CA ILE A 58 -14.65 -19.99 4.70
C ILE A 58 -15.71 -19.25 3.88
N THR A 59 -15.46 -19.08 2.57
CA THR A 59 -16.40 -18.39 1.67
C THR A 59 -17.72 -19.16 1.56
N ARG A 60 -17.68 -20.48 1.34
CA ARG A 60 -18.87 -21.34 1.29
C ARG A 60 -19.72 -21.25 2.57
N LEU A 61 -19.08 -21.26 3.74
CA LEU A 61 -19.79 -21.10 5.01
C LEU A 61 -20.45 -19.71 5.12
N SER A 62 -19.71 -18.66 4.71
CA SER A 62 -20.15 -17.27 4.83
C SER A 62 -21.36 -16.91 3.97
N ILE A 63 -21.57 -17.62 2.87
CA ILE A 63 -22.68 -17.37 1.92
C ILE A 63 -23.82 -18.40 2.05
N SER A 64 -23.75 -19.31 3.03
CA SER A 64 -24.66 -20.46 3.12
C SER A 64 -26.15 -20.12 3.32
N ASP A 65 -26.45 -18.90 3.74
CA ASP A 65 -27.79 -18.34 3.92
C ASP A 65 -28.24 -17.44 2.75
N VAL A 66 -27.38 -17.19 1.75
CA VAL A 66 -27.69 -16.39 0.56
C VAL A 66 -28.16 -17.33 -0.55
N LYS A 67 -29.49 -17.46 -0.72
CA LYS A 67 -30.11 -18.46 -1.61
C LYS A 67 -29.63 -18.41 -3.07
N GLN A 68 -29.39 -17.21 -3.60
CA GLN A 68 -28.94 -17.00 -4.98
C GLN A 68 -27.42 -17.18 -5.15
N ALA A 69 -26.64 -17.34 -4.08
CA ALA A 69 -25.18 -17.38 -4.15
C ALA A 69 -24.67 -18.82 -4.19
N GLU A 70 -23.84 -19.11 -5.20
CA GLU A 70 -23.18 -20.40 -5.39
C GLU A 70 -21.67 -20.20 -5.35
N ILE A 71 -20.96 -21.06 -4.63
CA ILE A 71 -19.50 -21.02 -4.62
C ILE A 71 -18.96 -21.69 -5.90
N CYS A 72 -18.01 -21.05 -6.57
CA CYS A 72 -17.31 -21.62 -7.71
C CYS A 72 -15.80 -21.72 -7.42
N ASP A 73 -15.25 -22.92 -7.60
CA ASP A 73 -13.83 -23.24 -7.36
C ASP A 73 -13.03 -23.39 -8.67
N TRP A 74 -13.62 -23.01 -9.80
CA TRP A 74 -13.02 -23.23 -11.13
C TRP A 74 -11.64 -22.58 -11.26
N GLU A 75 -11.47 -21.33 -10.81
CA GLU A 75 -10.16 -20.66 -10.88
C GLU A 75 -9.09 -21.39 -10.07
N ILE A 76 -9.45 -21.91 -8.88
CA ILE A 76 -8.53 -22.66 -8.02
C ILE A 76 -8.17 -23.99 -8.69
N LYS A 77 -9.16 -24.72 -9.23
CA LYS A 77 -8.94 -26.00 -9.92
C LYS A 77 -8.17 -25.87 -11.23
N ASN A 78 -8.43 -24.82 -11.99
CA ASN A 78 -7.76 -24.57 -13.27
C ASN A 78 -6.27 -24.19 -13.07
N GLY A 79 -5.93 -23.66 -11.89
CA GLY A 79 -4.57 -23.25 -11.55
C GLY A 79 -4.06 -22.09 -12.41
N GLY A 80 -2.84 -21.64 -12.10
CA GLY A 80 -2.22 -20.51 -12.79
C GLY A 80 -2.88 -19.16 -12.46
N LYS A 81 -2.66 -18.16 -13.33
CA LYS A 81 -3.19 -16.80 -13.13
C LYS A 81 -4.68 -16.74 -13.47
N SER A 82 -5.45 -16.20 -12.53
CA SER A 82 -6.89 -15.92 -12.66
C SER A 82 -7.13 -14.69 -13.54
N TYR A 83 -7.17 -14.88 -14.86
CA TYR A 83 -7.55 -13.81 -15.78
C TYR A 83 -9.07 -13.75 -15.96
N THR A 84 -9.68 -12.61 -15.67
CA THR A 84 -11.14 -12.42 -15.72
C THR A 84 -11.77 -12.78 -17.06
N TYR A 85 -11.09 -12.54 -18.19
CA TYR A 85 -11.62 -12.92 -19.51
C TYR A 85 -11.78 -14.45 -19.65
N LEU A 86 -10.87 -15.25 -19.10
CA LEU A 86 -10.98 -16.71 -19.10
C LEU A 86 -12.14 -17.17 -18.21
N THR A 87 -12.30 -16.52 -17.06
CA THR A 87 -13.42 -16.80 -16.14
C THR A 87 -14.75 -16.52 -16.82
N LEU A 88 -14.90 -15.37 -17.49
CA LEU A 88 -16.14 -15.04 -18.21
C LEU A 88 -16.39 -15.96 -19.40
N GLU A 89 -15.37 -16.32 -20.18
CA GLU A 89 -15.51 -17.28 -21.28
C GLU A 89 -15.91 -18.67 -20.81
N HIS A 90 -15.40 -19.11 -19.65
CA HIS A 90 -15.86 -20.34 -19.02
C HIS A 90 -17.37 -20.27 -18.73
N PHE A 91 -17.85 -19.20 -18.06
CA PHE A 91 -19.28 -19.05 -17.79
C PHE A 91 -20.13 -18.86 -19.04
N ARG A 92 -19.64 -18.19 -20.08
CA ARG A 92 -20.32 -18.09 -21.37
C ARG A 92 -20.48 -19.46 -22.02
N LYS A 93 -19.45 -20.31 -21.93
CA LYS A 93 -19.51 -21.67 -22.47
C LYS A 93 -20.51 -22.56 -21.71
N GLU A 94 -20.51 -22.49 -20.38
CA GLU A 94 -21.42 -23.28 -19.54
C GLU A 94 -22.86 -22.77 -19.57
N TYR A 95 -23.06 -21.45 -19.73
CA TYR A 95 -24.35 -20.78 -19.72
C TYR A 95 -24.50 -19.82 -20.92
N PRO A 96 -24.65 -20.36 -22.15
CA PRO A 96 -24.61 -19.56 -23.38
C PRO A 96 -25.71 -18.50 -23.45
N ASP A 97 -26.90 -18.81 -22.92
CA ASP A 97 -28.09 -17.94 -22.98
C ASP A 97 -28.18 -16.92 -21.82
N ASP A 98 -27.24 -16.98 -20.88
CA ASP A 98 -27.27 -16.10 -19.72
C ASP A 98 -26.74 -14.70 -20.01
N LYS A 99 -27.37 -13.71 -19.39
CA LYS A 99 -26.82 -12.36 -19.30
C LYS A 99 -25.89 -12.31 -18.11
N LEU A 100 -24.58 -12.20 -18.39
CA LEU A 100 -23.56 -12.14 -17.34
C LEU A 100 -23.40 -10.72 -16.81
N PHE A 101 -23.28 -10.60 -15.50
CA PHE A 101 -22.98 -9.36 -14.78
C PHE A 101 -21.69 -9.56 -13.99
N LEU A 102 -20.67 -8.73 -14.21
CA LEU A 102 -19.41 -8.79 -13.48
C LEU A 102 -19.38 -7.74 -12.37
N TYR A 103 -19.27 -8.17 -11.12
CA TYR A 103 -19.04 -7.26 -10.00
C TYR A 103 -17.58 -6.78 -9.97
N VAL A 104 -17.38 -5.47 -9.86
CA VAL A 104 -16.05 -4.86 -9.62
C VAL A 104 -16.16 -3.73 -8.58
N GLY A 105 -15.15 -3.61 -7.72
CA GLY A 105 -15.00 -2.43 -6.85
C GLY A 105 -14.38 -1.24 -7.59
N THR A 106 -14.44 -0.04 -7.00
CA THR A 106 -13.88 1.19 -7.61
C THR A 106 -12.46 1.01 -8.15
N ASP A 107 -11.53 0.52 -7.33
CA ASP A 107 -10.11 0.32 -7.67
C ASP A 107 -9.90 -0.55 -8.92
N MET A 108 -10.70 -1.62 -9.03
CA MET A 108 -10.68 -2.54 -10.16
C MET A 108 -11.34 -1.95 -11.40
N PHE A 109 -12.42 -1.19 -11.23
CA PHE A 109 -13.14 -0.55 -12.33
C PHE A 109 -12.30 0.52 -13.02
N LEU A 110 -11.59 1.35 -12.25
CA LEU A 110 -10.73 2.42 -12.77
C LEU A 110 -9.58 1.90 -13.63
N THR A 111 -9.12 0.68 -13.38
CA THR A 111 -8.01 0.04 -14.09
C THR A 111 -8.44 -1.02 -15.10
N LEU A 112 -9.75 -1.23 -15.32
CA LEU A 112 -10.26 -2.34 -16.14
C LEU A 112 -9.69 -2.36 -17.57
N HIS A 113 -9.44 -1.17 -18.14
CA HIS A 113 -8.85 -1.01 -19.47
C HIS A 113 -7.38 -1.45 -19.57
N GLU A 114 -6.70 -1.64 -18.45
CA GLU A 114 -5.32 -2.13 -18.36
C GLU A 114 -5.26 -3.65 -18.13
N TRP A 115 -6.41 -4.30 -17.94
CA TRP A 115 -6.46 -5.74 -17.70
C TRP A 115 -6.09 -6.51 -18.96
N ARG A 116 -5.78 -7.80 -18.81
CA ARG A 116 -5.46 -8.64 -19.96
C ARG A 116 -6.70 -8.87 -20.83
N PHE A 117 -6.66 -8.36 -22.06
CA PHE A 117 -7.73 -8.43 -23.05
C PHE A 117 -9.07 -7.83 -22.55
N PRO A 118 -9.11 -6.52 -22.29
CA PRO A 118 -10.31 -5.88 -21.75
C PRO A 118 -11.52 -5.98 -22.69
N GLU A 119 -11.30 -6.02 -24.01
CA GLU A 119 -12.35 -6.16 -25.02
C GLU A 119 -13.12 -7.48 -24.86
N ARG A 120 -12.41 -8.57 -24.53
CA ARG A 120 -13.03 -9.89 -24.28
C ARG A 120 -13.85 -9.91 -23.00
N ILE A 121 -13.46 -9.14 -21.99
CA ILE A 121 -14.26 -9.00 -20.75
C ILE A 121 -15.55 -8.23 -21.07
N ILE A 122 -15.39 -7.13 -21.81
CA ILE A 122 -16.45 -6.20 -22.15
C ILE A 122 -17.51 -6.84 -23.07
N SER A 123 -17.10 -7.69 -24.01
CA SER A 123 -18.04 -8.41 -24.88
C SER A 123 -18.89 -9.44 -24.13
N GLU A 124 -18.38 -9.99 -23.03
CA GLU A 124 -19.00 -11.13 -22.36
C GLU A 124 -19.98 -10.75 -21.25
N ALA A 125 -19.78 -9.61 -20.59
CA ALA A 125 -20.54 -9.24 -19.39
C ALA A 125 -20.90 -7.75 -19.31
N THR A 126 -22.03 -7.47 -18.64
CA THR A 126 -22.32 -6.12 -18.13
C THR A 126 -21.45 -5.87 -16.89
N ILE A 127 -20.65 -4.81 -16.90
CA ILE A 127 -19.73 -4.47 -15.82
C ILE A 127 -20.48 -3.65 -14.78
N VAL A 128 -20.43 -4.08 -13.52
CA VAL A 128 -21.16 -3.44 -12.42
C VAL A 128 -20.15 -2.95 -11.37
N ALA A 129 -19.98 -1.63 -11.33
CA ALA A 129 -19.08 -0.96 -10.41
C ALA A 129 -19.79 -0.63 -9.09
N PHE A 130 -19.23 -1.09 -7.96
CA PHE A 130 -19.68 -0.69 -6.63
C PHE A 130 -18.68 0.29 -5.99
N PRO A 131 -19.14 1.50 -5.60
CA PRO A 131 -18.32 2.48 -4.91
C PRO A 131 -17.75 1.91 -3.61
N ARG A 132 -16.49 2.25 -3.30
CA ARG A 132 -15.80 1.83 -2.06
C ARG A 132 -15.68 2.95 -1.04
N LYS A 133 -15.95 4.19 -1.42
CA LYS A 133 -15.98 5.35 -0.51
C LYS A 133 -17.29 6.12 -0.68
N GLU A 134 -17.81 6.68 0.42
CA GLU A 134 -18.93 7.64 0.37
C GLU A 134 -18.42 9.07 0.07
N GLU A 135 -17.46 9.20 -0.84
CA GLU A 135 -16.90 10.49 -1.23
C GLU A 135 -17.49 10.88 -2.59
N LYS A 136 -17.95 12.13 -2.73
CA LYS A 136 -18.53 12.63 -3.99
C LYS A 136 -17.56 12.45 -5.17
N GLY A 137 -16.25 12.55 -4.91
CA GLY A 137 -15.19 12.31 -5.90
C GLY A 137 -15.08 10.85 -6.38
N ASP A 138 -15.45 9.86 -5.56
CA ASP A 138 -15.39 8.44 -5.96
C ASP A 138 -16.42 8.15 -7.06
N LEU A 139 -17.65 8.64 -6.88
CA LEU A 139 -18.73 8.51 -7.87
C LEU A 139 -18.41 9.26 -9.18
N GLU A 140 -17.89 10.48 -9.09
CA GLU A 140 -17.51 11.24 -10.29
C GLU A 140 -16.39 10.54 -11.08
N THR A 141 -15.43 9.92 -10.40
CA THR A 141 -14.34 9.17 -11.05
C THR A 141 -14.87 7.88 -11.70
N ILE A 142 -15.76 7.15 -11.03
CA ILE A 142 -16.44 5.99 -11.60
C ILE A 142 -17.25 6.41 -12.84
N GLU A 143 -18.00 7.51 -12.80
CA GLU A 143 -18.80 7.96 -13.94
C GLU A 143 -17.93 8.33 -15.15
N ARG A 144 -16.79 9.01 -14.92
CA ARG A 144 -15.81 9.32 -15.98
C ARG A 144 -15.25 8.05 -16.61
N GLN A 145 -14.85 7.08 -15.77
CA GLN A 145 -14.33 5.80 -16.27
C GLN A 145 -15.40 5.01 -17.02
N LYS A 146 -16.65 5.01 -16.53
CA LYS A 146 -17.80 4.40 -17.21
C LYS A 146 -17.95 4.99 -18.61
N LYS A 147 -18.02 6.31 -18.73
CA LYS A 147 -18.13 6.99 -20.04
C LYS A 147 -16.98 6.60 -20.98
N PHE A 148 -15.75 6.60 -20.49
CA PHE A 148 -14.58 6.17 -21.26
C PHE A 148 -14.71 4.72 -21.77
N LEU A 149 -15.12 3.79 -20.91
CA LEU A 149 -15.29 2.39 -21.29
C LEU A 149 -16.44 2.20 -22.30
N GLU A 150 -17.53 2.94 -22.15
CA GLU A 150 -18.68 2.90 -23.05
C GLU A 150 -18.33 3.48 -24.44
N GLU A 151 -17.65 4.63 -24.49
CA GLU A 151 -17.27 5.29 -25.74
C GLU A 151 -16.16 4.55 -26.48
N LYS A 152 -15.12 4.10 -25.77
CA LYS A 152 -13.94 3.50 -26.40
C LYS A 152 -14.11 2.02 -26.73
N TYR A 153 -14.81 1.28 -25.88
CA TYR A 153 -14.89 -0.18 -25.97
C TYR A 153 -16.32 -0.70 -26.17
N GLY A 154 -17.33 0.18 -26.22
CA GLY A 154 -18.72 -0.25 -26.34
C GLY A 154 -19.24 -1.00 -25.12
N ALA A 155 -18.65 -0.75 -23.95
CA ALA A 155 -19.01 -1.48 -22.74
C ALA A 155 -20.45 -1.21 -22.28
N LYS A 156 -21.01 -2.17 -21.54
CA LYS A 156 -22.24 -1.96 -20.77
C LYS A 156 -21.86 -1.82 -19.31
N CYS A 157 -21.88 -0.61 -18.79
CA CYS A 157 -21.46 -0.32 -17.42
C CYS A 157 -22.65 0.13 -16.58
N LEU A 158 -22.78 -0.41 -15.37
CA LEU A 158 -23.78 0.00 -14.38
C LEU A 158 -23.07 0.34 -13.06
N ILE A 159 -23.68 1.21 -12.25
CA ILE A 159 -23.14 1.63 -10.95
C ILE A 159 -24.12 1.20 -9.86
N GLY A 160 -23.63 0.45 -8.89
CA GLY A 160 -24.37 0.07 -7.69
C GLY A 160 -24.49 1.23 -6.70
N LYS A 161 -25.56 1.23 -5.92
CA LYS A 161 -25.90 2.30 -4.96
C LYS A 161 -25.54 1.94 -3.52
N GLU A 162 -25.32 0.66 -3.23
CA GLU A 162 -25.01 0.20 -1.87
C GLU A 162 -23.75 0.87 -1.31
N LYS A 163 -23.87 1.25 -0.03
CA LYS A 163 -22.81 1.93 0.70
C LYS A 163 -21.73 0.94 1.15
N PRO A 164 -20.45 1.28 0.94
CA PRO A 164 -19.34 0.44 1.35
C PRO A 164 -19.32 0.26 2.87
N VAL A 165 -18.92 -0.94 3.30
CA VAL A 165 -18.70 -1.22 4.73
C VAL A 165 -17.23 -1.06 5.03
N ALA A 166 -16.89 -0.28 6.06
CA ALA A 166 -15.53 -0.05 6.52
C ALA A 166 -14.94 -1.29 7.23
N VAL A 167 -14.76 -2.39 6.49
CA VAL A 167 -14.17 -3.64 6.95
C VAL A 167 -13.23 -4.17 5.88
N SER A 168 -12.01 -4.54 6.28
CA SER A 168 -11.04 -5.19 5.39
C SER A 168 -10.61 -6.53 5.95
N SER A 169 -10.36 -7.51 5.08
CA SER A 169 -9.78 -8.78 5.51
C SER A 169 -8.44 -8.60 6.23
N THR A 170 -7.64 -7.58 5.87
CA THR A 170 -6.37 -7.29 6.56
C THR A 170 -6.58 -6.92 8.03
N THR A 171 -7.57 -6.08 8.33
CA THR A 171 -7.93 -5.71 9.71
C THR A 171 -8.42 -6.92 10.49
N ILE A 172 -9.25 -7.77 9.87
CA ILE A 172 -9.74 -9.00 10.48
C ILE A 172 -8.59 -9.95 10.85
N ARG A 173 -7.67 -10.21 9.91
CA ARG A 173 -6.51 -11.08 10.18
C ARG A 173 -5.63 -10.51 11.31
N LYS A 174 -5.47 -9.19 11.38
CA LYS A 174 -4.75 -8.50 12.46
C LYS A 174 -5.44 -8.69 13.81
N LYS A 175 -6.76 -8.49 13.88
CA LYS A 175 -7.57 -8.72 15.09
C LYS A 175 -7.45 -10.15 15.62
N ILE A 176 -7.55 -11.14 14.72
CA ILE A 176 -7.39 -12.57 15.08
C ILE A 176 -6.01 -12.83 15.70
N ARG A 177 -4.94 -12.30 15.10
CA ARG A 177 -3.56 -12.42 15.65
C ARG A 177 -3.40 -11.78 17.03
N GLN A 178 -4.20 -10.76 17.32
CA GLN A 178 -4.18 -10.03 18.58
C GLN A 178 -5.13 -10.63 19.63
N GLY A 179 -5.83 -11.73 19.32
CA GLY A 179 -6.82 -12.34 20.19
C GLY A 179 -8.09 -11.51 20.34
N GLU A 180 -8.32 -10.52 19.48
CA GLU A 180 -9.51 -9.70 19.48
C GLU A 180 -10.70 -10.42 18.83
N SER A 181 -11.91 -10.12 19.30
CA SER A 181 -13.13 -10.66 18.70
C SER A 181 -13.33 -10.16 17.27
N VAL A 182 -13.82 -11.06 16.40
CA VAL A 182 -14.17 -10.77 15.00
C VAL A 182 -15.61 -11.16 14.64
N SER A 183 -16.43 -11.48 15.63
CA SER A 183 -17.81 -11.97 15.43
C SER A 183 -18.72 -10.99 14.70
N ASP A 184 -18.44 -9.69 14.76
CA ASP A 184 -19.20 -8.66 14.03
C ASP A 184 -18.77 -8.53 12.56
N TYR A 185 -17.63 -9.11 12.19
CA TYR A 185 -17.03 -8.94 10.86
C TYR A 185 -17.18 -10.16 9.96
N ILE A 186 -17.45 -11.34 10.50
CA ILE A 186 -17.51 -12.61 9.74
C ILE A 186 -18.77 -13.39 10.14
N ASP A 187 -19.25 -14.24 9.24
CA ASP A 187 -20.30 -15.21 9.57
C ASP A 187 -19.87 -16.16 10.70
N LYS A 188 -20.79 -16.48 11.62
CA LYS A 188 -20.51 -17.31 12.80
C LYS A 188 -19.95 -18.69 12.45
N LYS A 189 -20.43 -19.33 11.37
CA LYS A 189 -19.92 -20.64 10.95
C LYS A 189 -18.49 -20.54 10.42
N ALA A 190 -18.21 -19.48 9.68
CA ALA A 190 -16.88 -19.20 9.16
C ALA A 190 -15.90 -18.81 10.29
N GLU A 191 -16.35 -18.03 11.27
CA GLU A 191 -15.58 -17.72 12.49
C GLU A 191 -15.23 -19.00 13.26
N GLN A 192 -16.19 -19.90 13.47
CA GLN A 192 -15.94 -21.17 14.15
C GLN A 192 -14.91 -22.01 13.38
N TYR A 193 -15.03 -22.12 12.07
CA TYR A 193 -14.06 -22.83 11.23
C TYR A 193 -12.64 -22.24 11.36
N ILE A 194 -12.50 -20.91 11.36
CA ILE A 194 -11.23 -20.22 11.57
C ILE A 194 -10.63 -20.57 12.94
N LYS A 195 -11.45 -20.61 14.00
CA LYS A 195 -11.02 -20.98 15.36
C LYS A 195 -10.56 -22.44 15.43
N ASP A 196 -11.36 -23.37 14.92
CA ASP A 196 -11.09 -24.81 14.98
C ASP A 196 -9.82 -25.21 14.22
N LYS A 197 -9.52 -24.50 13.12
CA LYS A 197 -8.32 -24.72 12.30
C LYS A 197 -7.12 -23.84 12.72
N HIS A 198 -7.29 -22.99 13.74
CA HIS A 198 -6.30 -22.00 14.17
C HIS A 198 -5.76 -21.12 13.03
N LEU A 199 -6.63 -20.75 12.08
CA LEU A 199 -6.24 -19.96 10.92
C LEU A 199 -5.90 -18.52 11.34
N TYR A 200 -4.88 -17.95 10.68
CA TYR A 200 -4.33 -16.61 10.95
C TYR A 200 -3.67 -16.43 12.31
N VAL A 201 -3.61 -17.46 13.16
CA VAL A 201 -2.94 -17.41 14.47
C VAL A 201 -1.43 -17.61 14.26
N LEU A 202 -0.63 -16.84 14.99
CA LEU A 202 0.83 -16.99 15.04
C LEU A 202 1.24 -17.63 16.38
N PRO A 203 2.37 -18.36 16.43
CA PRO A 203 2.85 -18.97 17.67
C PRO A 203 3.10 -17.92 18.76
N SER A 204 2.87 -18.31 20.01
CA SER A 204 3.15 -17.47 21.18
C SER A 204 4.65 -17.26 21.38
N ASP A 205 5.04 -16.24 22.14
CA ASP A 205 6.44 -16.03 22.54
C ASP A 205 6.99 -17.28 23.23
N GLU A 206 6.25 -17.88 24.16
CA GLU A 206 6.63 -19.13 24.83
C GLU A 206 6.90 -20.28 23.85
N THR A 207 6.01 -20.46 22.86
CA THR A 207 6.19 -21.49 21.82
C THR A 207 7.47 -21.25 21.04
N ILE A 208 7.73 -20.00 20.62
CA ILE A 208 8.94 -19.65 19.87
C ILE A 208 10.19 -19.82 20.73
N LEU A 209 10.15 -19.39 21.99
CA LEU A 209 11.27 -19.51 22.91
C LEU A 209 11.64 -20.98 23.16
N ASN A 210 10.65 -21.86 23.33
CA ASN A 210 10.88 -23.31 23.44
C ASN A 210 11.58 -23.90 22.20
N ILE A 211 11.36 -23.32 21.01
CA ILE A 211 12.01 -23.73 19.77
C ILE A 211 13.45 -23.19 19.69
N ILE A 212 13.68 -21.91 19.98
CA ILE A 212 14.98 -21.26 19.73
C ILE A 212 15.96 -21.39 20.91
N THR A 213 15.49 -21.39 22.16
CA THR A 213 16.37 -21.41 23.34
C THR A 213 17.35 -22.59 23.37
N PRO A 214 16.98 -23.83 23.01
CA PRO A 214 17.94 -24.94 22.97
C PRO A 214 19.05 -24.81 21.91
N ARG A 215 18.90 -23.88 20.96
CA ARG A 215 19.75 -23.73 19.77
C ARG A 215 20.60 -22.47 19.80
N LEU A 216 20.31 -21.54 20.72
CA LEU A 216 20.95 -20.25 20.81
C LEU A 216 21.75 -20.12 22.11
N SER A 217 22.91 -19.50 22.01
CA SER A 217 23.68 -19.06 23.16
C SER A 217 22.89 -18.05 24.00
N PRO A 218 23.18 -17.91 25.31
CA PRO A 218 22.54 -16.90 26.15
C PRO A 218 22.70 -15.47 25.63
N PHE A 219 23.83 -15.18 24.94
CA PHE A 219 24.05 -13.89 24.30
C PHE A 219 23.05 -13.67 23.15
N ARG A 220 22.92 -14.66 22.25
CA ARG A 220 22.04 -14.57 21.08
C ARG A 220 20.57 -14.52 21.47
N LEU A 221 20.18 -15.27 22.50
CA LEU A 221 18.82 -15.21 23.04
C LEU A 221 18.48 -13.81 23.62
N ARG A 222 19.40 -13.20 24.38
CA ARG A 222 19.22 -11.82 24.86
C ARG A 222 19.07 -10.83 23.71
N HIS A 223 19.88 -10.99 22.67
CA HIS A 223 19.78 -10.18 21.47
C HIS A 223 18.41 -10.32 20.79
N SER A 224 17.90 -11.54 20.55
CA SER A 224 16.57 -11.74 19.96
C SER A 224 15.44 -11.13 20.79
N LEU A 225 15.53 -11.19 22.12
CA LEU A 225 14.58 -10.51 23.02
C LEU A 225 14.68 -8.98 22.93
N GLY A 226 15.89 -8.44 22.84
CA GLY A 226 16.13 -7.01 22.61
C GLY A 226 15.53 -6.51 21.30
N VAL A 227 15.75 -7.26 20.21
CA VAL A 227 15.15 -6.95 18.89
C VAL A 227 13.63 -6.99 18.96
N ARG A 228 13.04 -7.97 19.66
CA ARG A 228 11.59 -8.05 19.87
C ARG A 228 11.05 -6.81 20.58
N ASP A 229 11.74 -6.33 21.60
CA ASP A 229 11.28 -5.18 22.39
C ASP A 229 11.43 -3.86 21.62
N GLU A 230 12.52 -3.67 20.86
CA GLU A 230 12.69 -2.49 20.00
C GLU A 230 11.70 -2.49 18.82
N ILE A 231 11.53 -3.63 18.11
CA ILE A 231 10.59 -3.70 16.98
C ILE A 231 9.15 -3.49 17.44
N ARG A 232 8.78 -3.91 18.66
CA ARG A 232 7.48 -3.64 19.26
C ARG A 232 7.23 -2.13 19.39
N CYS A 233 8.25 -1.37 19.77
CA CYS A 233 8.16 0.09 19.89
C CYS A 233 7.99 0.74 18.52
N LEU A 234 8.85 0.39 17.56
CA LEU A 234 8.77 0.95 16.20
C LEU A 234 7.50 0.52 15.46
N ALA A 235 7.03 -0.71 15.64
CA ALA A 235 5.78 -1.19 15.05
C ALA A 235 4.56 -0.37 15.49
N LYS A 236 4.54 0.09 16.76
CA LYS A 236 3.49 0.99 17.26
C LYS A 236 3.55 2.37 16.59
N ILE A 237 4.75 2.92 16.43
CA ILE A 237 4.98 4.24 15.79
C ILE A 237 4.51 4.21 14.33
N TYR A 238 4.90 3.17 13.58
CA TYR A 238 4.64 3.09 12.13
C TYR A 238 3.36 2.31 11.75
N GLY A 239 2.56 1.86 12.73
CA GLY A 239 1.31 1.15 12.48
C GLY A 239 1.47 -0.27 11.89
N CYS A 240 2.59 -0.94 12.14
CA CYS A 240 2.83 -2.32 11.70
C CYS A 240 1.98 -3.34 12.50
N ASP A 241 1.80 -4.54 11.97
CA ASP A 241 1.17 -5.64 12.69
C ASP A 241 2.11 -6.13 13.81
N LEU A 242 1.74 -5.84 15.05
CA LEU A 242 2.61 -6.06 16.21
C LEU A 242 3.01 -7.54 16.36
N ARG A 243 2.06 -8.47 16.19
CA ARG A 243 2.37 -9.89 16.38
C ARG A 243 3.32 -10.40 15.31
N LYS A 244 3.15 -9.96 14.04
CA LYS A 244 4.11 -10.30 12.99
C LYS A 244 5.52 -9.79 13.31
N ALA A 245 5.62 -8.55 13.79
CA ALA A 245 6.89 -7.92 14.16
C ALA A 245 7.61 -8.70 15.25
N GLU A 246 6.92 -9.06 16.33
CA GLU A 246 7.48 -9.83 17.45
C GLU A 246 7.94 -11.23 17.02
N VAL A 247 7.13 -11.93 16.23
CA VAL A 247 7.47 -13.28 15.72
C VAL A 247 8.70 -13.22 14.81
N ALA A 248 8.75 -12.27 13.89
CA ALA A 248 9.89 -12.08 13.00
C ALA A 248 11.17 -11.78 13.82
N ALA A 249 11.07 -10.91 14.82
CA ALA A 249 12.20 -10.55 15.69
C ALA A 249 12.67 -11.69 16.59
N LEU A 250 11.79 -12.55 17.11
CA LEU A 250 12.24 -13.70 17.89
C LEU A 250 12.94 -14.76 17.02
N LEU A 251 12.52 -14.91 15.76
CA LEU A 251 13.01 -15.96 14.86
C LEU A 251 14.18 -15.53 13.96
N HIS A 252 14.47 -14.23 13.82
CA HIS A 252 15.39 -13.73 12.79
C HIS A 252 16.80 -14.36 12.83
N ASP A 253 17.31 -14.56 14.05
CA ASP A 253 18.64 -15.09 14.33
C ASP A 253 18.61 -16.54 14.83
N SER A 254 17.48 -17.25 14.63
CA SER A 254 17.24 -18.62 15.12
C SER A 254 18.29 -19.66 14.71
N THR A 255 19.05 -19.39 13.64
CA THR A 255 20.12 -20.27 13.16
C THR A 255 21.52 -19.64 13.27
N LYS A 256 21.67 -18.50 13.94
CA LYS A 256 22.91 -17.71 13.91
C LYS A 256 24.13 -18.38 14.54
N ASP A 257 23.91 -19.21 15.55
CA ASP A 257 24.98 -19.85 16.31
C ASP A 257 25.42 -21.20 15.69
N PHE A 258 24.80 -21.63 14.59
CA PHE A 258 25.26 -22.79 13.83
C PHE A 258 26.48 -22.44 12.98
N PRO A 259 27.38 -23.41 12.73
CA PRO A 259 28.59 -23.15 11.96
C PRO A 259 28.30 -23.08 10.45
N PRO A 260 29.16 -22.42 9.64
CA PRO A 260 28.94 -22.24 8.21
C PRO A 260 28.66 -23.52 7.42
N GLU A 261 29.32 -24.63 7.74
CA GLU A 261 29.10 -25.93 7.09
C GLU A 261 27.69 -26.48 7.32
N TRP A 262 27.11 -26.24 8.50
CA TRP A 262 25.73 -26.62 8.79
C TRP A 262 24.77 -25.85 7.87
N HIS A 263 25.00 -24.54 7.71
CA HIS A 263 24.18 -23.72 6.83
C HIS A 263 24.27 -24.14 5.37
N LEU A 264 25.47 -24.45 4.86
CA LEU A 264 25.64 -24.89 3.47
C LEU A 264 24.92 -26.21 3.21
N ASN A 265 25.02 -27.16 4.14
CA ASN A 265 24.28 -28.42 4.07
C ASN A 265 22.77 -28.17 4.12
N TYR A 266 22.31 -27.32 5.03
CA TYR A 266 20.89 -26.97 5.16
C TYR A 266 20.35 -26.28 3.92
N ILE A 267 21.10 -25.34 3.31
CA ILE A 267 20.76 -24.69 2.03
C ILE A 267 20.57 -25.75 0.94
N LYS A 268 21.50 -26.69 0.82
CA LYS A 268 21.46 -27.77 -0.18
C LYS A 268 20.28 -28.73 0.04
N GLU A 269 20.11 -29.25 1.26
CA GLU A 269 19.05 -30.21 1.61
C GLU A 269 17.64 -29.62 1.44
N ASN A 270 17.50 -28.31 1.62
CA ASN A 270 16.23 -27.60 1.50
C ASN A 270 16.03 -26.94 0.13
N ASN A 271 16.95 -27.15 -0.83
CA ASN A 271 16.93 -26.53 -2.16
C ASN A 271 16.71 -25.00 -2.09
N LEU A 272 17.45 -24.31 -1.22
CA LEU A 272 17.36 -22.86 -1.09
C LEU A 272 18.19 -22.18 -2.16
N GLU A 273 17.59 -21.22 -2.86
CA GLU A 273 18.29 -20.39 -3.83
C GLU A 273 19.29 -19.46 -3.12
N ALA A 274 20.56 -19.66 -3.41
CA ALA A 274 21.68 -18.82 -2.97
C ALA A 274 22.64 -18.66 -4.15
N ASP A 275 22.85 -17.43 -4.61
CA ASP A 275 23.79 -17.15 -5.69
C ASP A 275 25.24 -17.14 -5.21
N ASP A 276 26.18 -17.20 -6.16
CA ASP A 276 27.62 -17.24 -5.88
C ASP A 276 28.12 -16.02 -5.09
N ASP A 277 27.47 -14.86 -5.20
CA ASP A 277 27.84 -13.67 -4.44
C ASP A 277 27.41 -13.79 -2.97
N PHE A 278 26.20 -14.29 -2.73
CA PHE A 278 25.71 -14.63 -1.39
C PHE A 278 26.62 -15.65 -0.72
N LEU A 279 27.02 -16.71 -1.44
CA LEU A 279 27.84 -17.79 -0.93
C LEU A 279 29.25 -17.34 -0.52
N LYS A 280 29.77 -16.19 -0.98
CA LYS A 280 31.04 -15.62 -0.50
C LYS A 280 30.97 -15.07 0.92
N SER A 281 29.77 -14.92 1.49
CA SER A 281 29.55 -14.23 2.75
C SER A 281 28.90 -15.14 3.81
N PRO A 282 29.67 -16.01 4.49
CA PRO A 282 29.14 -16.91 5.52
C PRO A 282 28.28 -16.24 6.59
N ARG A 283 28.58 -14.97 6.92
CA ARG A 283 27.83 -14.17 7.89
C ARG A 283 26.35 -13.97 7.55
N LEU A 284 25.96 -14.15 6.29
CA LEU A 284 24.59 -13.92 5.78
C LEU A 284 23.75 -15.19 5.77
N TYR A 285 24.37 -16.37 5.87
CA TYR A 285 23.68 -17.64 5.67
C TYR A 285 22.51 -17.82 6.64
N HIS A 286 22.67 -17.36 7.89
CA HIS A 286 21.66 -17.49 8.93
C HIS A 286 20.35 -16.78 8.61
N ALA A 287 20.37 -15.71 7.82
CA ALA A 287 19.15 -15.03 7.42
C ALA A 287 18.32 -15.91 6.46
N LEU A 288 19.00 -16.55 5.49
CA LEU A 288 18.37 -17.46 4.54
C LEU A 288 17.90 -18.76 5.22
N THR A 289 18.77 -19.39 6.01
CA THR A 289 18.41 -20.63 6.72
C THR A 289 17.42 -20.38 7.84
N GLY A 290 17.52 -19.26 8.55
CA GLY A 290 16.61 -18.84 9.61
C GLY A 290 15.20 -18.60 9.08
N SER A 291 15.05 -18.04 7.89
CA SER A 291 13.75 -17.92 7.21
C SER A 291 13.13 -19.30 6.96
N ARG A 292 13.89 -20.24 6.40
CA ARG A 292 13.41 -21.61 6.16
C ARG A 292 13.16 -22.38 7.46
N PHE A 293 13.98 -22.16 8.49
CA PHE A 293 13.81 -22.73 9.82
C PHE A 293 12.49 -22.25 10.45
N ALA A 294 12.21 -20.95 10.40
CA ALA A 294 10.94 -20.40 10.88
C ALA A 294 9.73 -21.04 10.20
N GLU A 295 9.82 -21.31 8.90
CA GLU A 295 8.75 -22.00 8.17
C GLU A 295 8.57 -23.46 8.63
N LYS A 296 9.65 -24.24 8.70
CA LYS A 296 9.59 -25.68 8.98
C LYS A 296 9.37 -26.01 10.46
N GLU A 297 10.10 -25.33 11.35
CA GLU A 297 10.17 -25.68 12.77
C GLU A 297 9.20 -24.85 13.61
N ALA A 298 8.98 -23.58 13.26
CA ALA A 298 8.03 -22.70 13.95
C ALA A 298 6.66 -22.59 13.25
N GLY A 299 6.47 -23.31 12.12
CA GLY A 299 5.20 -23.37 11.40
C GLY A 299 4.78 -22.04 10.77
N ILE A 300 5.71 -21.12 10.55
CA ILE A 300 5.41 -19.79 10.01
C ILE A 300 5.11 -19.87 8.52
N LYS A 301 3.86 -19.59 8.14
CA LYS A 301 3.42 -19.54 6.74
C LYS A 301 3.30 -18.13 6.16
N ASP A 302 3.45 -17.10 7.00
CA ASP A 302 3.25 -15.72 6.58
C ASP A 302 4.47 -15.22 5.77
N PRO A 303 4.30 -14.91 4.47
CA PRO A 303 5.42 -14.55 3.60
C PRO A 303 6.09 -13.23 4.01
N GLU A 304 5.39 -12.31 4.67
CA GLU A 304 6.01 -11.06 5.15
C GLU A 304 6.98 -11.34 6.30
N ILE A 305 6.65 -12.26 7.20
CA ILE A 305 7.54 -12.67 8.30
C ILE A 305 8.77 -13.39 7.72
N LEU A 306 8.56 -14.36 6.83
CA LEU A 306 9.65 -15.13 6.22
C LEU A 306 10.58 -14.22 5.40
N SER A 307 10.02 -13.25 4.67
CA SER A 307 10.80 -12.28 3.89
C SER A 307 11.56 -11.31 4.81
N ALA A 308 10.95 -10.82 5.89
CA ALA A 308 11.64 -10.03 6.90
C ALA A 308 12.85 -10.75 7.47
N ILE A 309 12.69 -12.01 7.88
CA ILE A 309 13.81 -12.83 8.38
C ILE A 309 14.86 -13.03 7.28
N LYS A 310 14.46 -13.31 6.03
CA LYS A 310 15.41 -13.55 4.93
C LYS A 310 16.30 -12.35 4.64
N TYR A 311 15.76 -11.14 4.73
CA TYR A 311 16.44 -9.91 4.29
C TYR A 311 16.91 -9.01 5.43
N HIS A 312 16.79 -9.43 6.70
CA HIS A 312 17.17 -8.58 7.85
C HIS A 312 18.66 -8.22 7.91
N THR A 313 19.54 -8.99 7.25
CA THR A 313 20.99 -8.71 7.22
C THR A 313 21.42 -7.94 5.99
N THR A 314 20.85 -8.26 4.83
CA THR A 314 21.27 -7.68 3.55
C THR A 314 20.48 -6.44 3.17
N ALA A 315 19.27 -6.29 3.71
CA ALA A 315 18.19 -5.50 3.13
C ALA A 315 17.88 -5.89 1.67
N LYS A 316 16.98 -5.13 1.03
CA LYS A 316 16.75 -5.13 -0.41
C LYS A 316 16.11 -3.81 -0.85
N PRO A 317 16.10 -3.44 -2.15
CA PRO A 317 15.28 -2.34 -2.63
C PRO A 317 13.80 -2.55 -2.29
N ASN A 318 13.08 -1.47 -2.00
CA ASN A 318 11.63 -1.48 -1.76
C ASN A 318 11.17 -2.51 -0.70
N MET A 319 11.86 -2.60 0.44
CA MET A 319 11.41 -3.39 1.58
C MET A 319 10.01 -2.97 2.02
N THR A 320 9.22 -3.96 2.43
CA THR A 320 7.99 -3.79 3.20
C THR A 320 8.28 -3.11 4.53
N LEU A 321 7.24 -2.58 5.19
CA LEU A 321 7.40 -1.97 6.50
C LEU A 321 8.02 -2.93 7.52
N LEU A 322 7.55 -4.19 7.57
CA LEU A 322 8.06 -5.19 8.51
C LEU A 322 9.55 -5.50 8.29
N GLU A 323 9.98 -5.63 7.03
CA GLU A 323 11.39 -5.82 6.67
C GLU A 323 12.27 -4.64 7.13
N LYS A 324 11.83 -3.39 6.88
CA LYS A 324 12.55 -2.19 7.36
C LYS A 324 12.65 -2.17 8.89
N LEU A 325 11.54 -2.45 9.57
CA LEU A 325 11.47 -2.45 11.03
C LEU A 325 12.40 -3.51 11.63
N LEU A 326 12.43 -4.72 11.07
CA LEU A 326 13.32 -5.78 11.57
C LEU A 326 14.79 -5.46 11.30
N TYR A 327 15.11 -5.01 10.07
CA TYR A 327 16.47 -4.58 9.71
C TYR A 327 17.00 -3.51 10.68
N VAL A 328 16.19 -2.48 10.96
CA VAL A 328 16.57 -1.40 11.88
C VAL A 328 16.67 -1.90 13.31
N SER A 329 15.71 -2.67 13.78
CA SER A 329 15.68 -3.15 15.17
C SER A 329 16.89 -4.04 15.50
N ASP A 330 17.39 -4.83 14.55
CA ASP A 330 18.58 -5.68 14.76
C ASP A 330 19.81 -4.87 15.20
N PHE A 331 20.05 -3.71 14.58
CA PHE A 331 21.17 -2.86 14.96
C PHE A 331 20.82 -1.78 15.98
N THR A 332 19.55 -1.45 16.23
CA THR A 332 19.16 -0.42 17.22
C THR A 332 18.72 -0.97 18.58
N GLU A 333 18.58 -2.28 18.74
CA GLU A 333 18.10 -2.88 19.99
C GLU A 333 18.96 -2.52 21.23
N PRO A 334 18.37 -2.54 22.45
CA PRO A 334 18.99 -1.94 23.63
C PRO A 334 20.34 -2.53 24.06
N THR A 335 20.63 -3.80 23.73
CA THR A 335 21.88 -4.46 24.09
C THR A 335 23.05 -4.12 23.15
N ARG A 336 22.78 -3.44 22.01
CA ARG A 336 23.83 -2.94 21.12
C ARG A 336 24.58 -1.76 21.73
N SER A 337 25.91 -1.85 21.64
CA SER A 337 26.85 -0.80 22.06
C SER A 337 27.91 -0.60 20.97
N TYR A 338 27.78 0.48 20.21
CA TYR A 338 28.75 0.93 19.22
C TYR A 338 28.59 2.44 19.00
N PRO A 339 29.60 3.13 18.41
CA PRO A 339 29.52 4.58 18.17
C PRO A 339 28.25 4.95 17.41
N ASP A 340 27.59 6.03 17.82
CA ASP A 340 26.39 6.59 17.17
C ASP A 340 25.10 5.73 17.24
N VAL A 341 25.08 4.62 18.00
CA VAL A 341 23.85 3.79 18.16
C VAL A 341 22.63 4.61 18.62
N ASP A 342 22.83 5.61 19.48
CA ASP A 342 21.75 6.47 19.96
C ASP A 342 21.24 7.43 18.88
N PHE A 343 22.11 7.86 17.95
CA PHE A 343 21.70 8.61 16.77
C PHE A 343 20.81 7.76 15.86
N TYR A 344 21.16 6.48 15.65
CA TYR A 344 20.32 5.56 14.90
C TYR A 344 18.98 5.29 15.59
N ARG A 345 18.98 5.07 16.92
CA ARG A 345 17.75 4.89 17.71
C ARG A 345 16.82 6.09 17.61
N LYS A 346 17.37 7.31 17.71
CA LYS A 346 16.59 8.54 17.53
C LYS A 346 16.01 8.62 16.12
N THR A 347 16.86 8.48 15.10
CA THR A 347 16.42 8.55 13.69
C THR A 347 15.37 7.48 13.37
N ALA A 348 15.49 6.27 13.96
CA ALA A 348 14.55 5.17 13.76
C ALA A 348 13.12 5.51 14.18
N ARG A 349 12.95 6.40 15.16
CA ARG A 349 11.65 6.83 15.67
C ARG A 349 11.04 7.95 14.80
N GLU A 350 11.87 8.68 14.06
CA GLU A 350 11.48 9.81 13.22
C GLU A 350 11.26 9.38 11.76
N ASP A 351 12.22 8.66 11.18
CA ASP A 351 12.24 8.27 9.78
C ASP A 351 12.93 6.91 9.57
N ILE A 352 12.11 5.87 9.41
CA ILE A 352 12.59 4.51 9.21
C ILE A 352 13.38 4.36 7.90
N ASP A 353 12.99 5.05 6.82
CA ASP A 353 13.67 4.94 5.53
C ASP A 353 15.05 5.59 5.55
N ARG A 354 15.15 6.76 6.21
CA ARG A 354 16.44 7.40 6.47
C ARG A 354 17.34 6.52 7.33
N THR A 355 16.79 5.86 8.34
CA THR A 355 17.55 4.98 9.23
C THR A 355 18.08 3.76 8.48
N VAL A 356 17.28 3.17 7.59
CA VAL A 356 17.74 2.09 6.68
C VAL A 356 18.90 2.57 5.81
N ALA A 357 18.79 3.76 5.20
CA ALA A 357 19.86 4.32 4.35
C ALA A 357 21.18 4.49 5.12
N LEU A 358 21.11 5.07 6.32
CA LEU A 358 22.27 5.32 7.17
C LEU A 358 22.91 4.01 7.67
N GLY A 359 22.08 3.05 8.11
CA GLY A 359 22.57 1.74 8.56
C GLY A 359 23.24 0.95 7.43
N LEU A 360 22.65 0.97 6.22
CA LEU A 360 23.25 0.32 5.04
C LEU A 360 24.60 0.95 4.66
N LYS A 361 24.67 2.28 4.64
CA LYS A 361 25.93 2.99 4.34
C LYS A 361 27.03 2.58 5.32
N TRP A 362 26.73 2.64 6.62
CA TRP A 362 27.67 2.27 7.66
C TRP A 362 28.15 0.82 7.54
N ASN A 363 27.22 -0.13 7.39
CA ASN A 363 27.56 -1.56 7.27
C ASN A 363 28.44 -1.83 6.03
N ILE A 364 28.11 -1.23 4.88
CA ILE A 364 28.91 -1.38 3.64
C ILE A 364 30.33 -0.81 3.82
N GLU A 365 30.47 0.36 4.46
CA GLU A 365 31.78 0.97 4.74
C GLU A 365 32.60 0.11 5.70
N GLU A 366 31.99 -0.44 6.74
CA GLU A 366 32.63 -1.33 7.70
C GLU A 366 33.12 -2.63 7.03
N LEU A 367 32.27 -3.26 6.21
CA LEU A 367 32.64 -4.47 5.46
C LEU A 367 33.84 -4.20 4.54
N ARG A 368 33.81 -3.09 3.79
CA ARG A 368 34.92 -2.71 2.90
C ARG A 368 36.21 -2.46 3.69
N LYS A 369 36.13 -1.75 4.81
CA LYS A 369 37.28 -1.47 5.68
C LYS A 369 37.92 -2.76 6.19
N ASN A 370 37.12 -3.78 6.46
CA ASN A 370 37.55 -5.08 6.95
C ASN A 370 37.84 -6.09 5.82
N ASN A 371 37.97 -5.66 4.56
CA ASN A 371 38.18 -6.51 3.37
C ASN A 371 37.17 -7.65 3.22
N ASN A 372 35.95 -7.42 3.68
CA ASN A 372 34.85 -8.36 3.61
C ASN A 372 34.02 -8.14 2.34
N PRO A 373 33.54 -9.22 1.68
CA PRO A 373 32.64 -9.09 0.54
C PRO A 373 31.34 -8.40 0.96
N VAL A 374 30.88 -7.48 0.10
CA VAL A 374 29.60 -6.80 0.24
C VAL A 374 28.65 -7.39 -0.78
N TYR A 375 27.58 -8.02 -0.30
CA TYR A 375 26.58 -8.62 -1.16
C TYR A 375 25.89 -7.55 -2.02
N PHE A 376 25.73 -7.82 -3.32
CA PHE A 376 25.25 -6.82 -4.29
C PHE A 376 23.88 -6.22 -3.92
N LEU A 377 23.01 -6.99 -3.27
CA LEU A 377 21.66 -6.54 -2.91
C LEU A 377 21.69 -5.41 -1.86
N SER A 378 22.66 -5.44 -0.94
CA SER A 378 22.88 -4.36 0.02
C SER A 378 23.31 -3.06 -0.66
N ILE A 379 24.12 -3.16 -1.72
CA ILE A 379 24.51 -2.00 -2.55
C ILE A 379 23.31 -1.45 -3.30
N GLN A 380 22.44 -2.29 -3.84
CA GLN A 380 21.22 -1.85 -4.50
C GLN A 380 20.25 -1.19 -3.51
N ALA A 381 20.09 -1.78 -2.32
CA ALA A 381 19.28 -1.23 -1.24
C ALA A 381 19.80 0.15 -0.81
N GLU A 382 21.12 0.29 -0.59
CA GLU A 382 21.73 1.57 -0.20
C GLU A 382 21.43 2.64 -1.25
N LYS A 383 21.65 2.35 -2.54
CA LYS A 383 21.34 3.29 -3.63
C LYS A 383 19.87 3.66 -3.68
N PHE A 384 18.97 2.70 -3.45
CA PHE A 384 17.53 2.92 -3.44
C PHE A 384 17.13 3.87 -2.30
N TYR A 385 17.52 3.55 -1.07
CA TYR A 385 17.14 4.31 0.12
C TYR A 385 17.87 5.65 0.20
N ARG A 386 19.13 5.74 -0.26
CA ARG A 386 19.83 7.02 -0.38
C ARG A 386 19.10 7.96 -1.32
N LYS A 387 18.73 7.52 -2.52
CA LYS A 387 17.93 8.35 -3.45
C LYS A 387 16.57 8.70 -2.87
N TYR A 388 15.94 7.78 -2.16
CA TYR A 388 14.64 8.01 -1.52
C TYR A 388 14.74 9.08 -0.41
N SER A 389 15.75 8.97 0.45
CA SER A 389 16.04 9.95 1.51
C SER A 389 16.57 11.27 0.96
N GLU A 390 17.33 11.28 -0.13
CA GLU A 390 17.75 12.50 -0.83
C GLU A 390 16.54 13.19 -1.46
N LYS A 391 15.60 12.46 -2.07
CA LYS A 391 14.35 13.05 -2.58
C LYS A 391 13.45 13.56 -1.45
N LYS A 392 13.29 12.80 -0.37
CA LYS A 392 12.49 13.19 0.80
C LYS A 392 13.13 14.36 1.56
N GLY A 393 14.46 14.36 1.66
CA GLY A 393 15.29 15.40 2.25
C GLY A 393 15.35 16.65 1.37
N GLN A 394 15.45 16.53 0.05
CA GLN A 394 15.29 17.66 -0.88
C GLN A 394 13.88 18.19 -0.82
N LYS A 395 12.85 17.33 -0.71
CA LYS A 395 11.47 17.77 -0.50
C LYS A 395 11.27 18.45 0.85
N GLN A 396 11.99 18.05 1.91
CA GLN A 396 11.94 18.70 3.23
C GLN A 396 12.80 19.98 3.32
N ILE A 397 13.99 20.01 2.70
CA ILE A 397 14.92 21.15 2.65
C ILE A 397 14.43 22.20 1.65
N MET A 398 13.89 21.80 0.50
CA MET A 398 13.17 22.72 -0.41
C MET A 398 11.93 23.32 0.26
N ASN A 399 11.32 22.60 1.20
CA ASN A 399 10.24 23.12 2.05
C ASN A 399 10.74 23.94 3.26
N ALA A 400 12.05 23.95 3.58
CA ALA A 400 12.61 24.60 4.78
C ALA A 400 13.61 25.75 4.50
N GLU A 401 14.29 25.80 3.34
CA GLU A 401 15.32 26.81 3.02
C GLU A 401 15.07 27.61 1.72
N LYS A 402 14.00 27.34 0.97
CA LYS A 402 13.58 28.25 -0.11
C LYS A 402 12.78 29.42 0.47
N PRO A 403 12.88 30.65 -0.07
CA PRO A 403 11.83 31.64 0.17
C PRO A 403 10.52 30.95 -0.17
N ASN A 404 9.64 30.79 0.83
CA ASN A 404 8.48 29.93 0.73
C ASN A 404 7.73 30.29 -0.57
N LYS A 405 7.74 29.41 -1.59
CA LYS A 405 7.16 29.74 -2.92
C LYS A 405 5.70 30.13 -2.78
N VAL A 406 5.03 29.54 -1.80
CA VAL A 406 3.68 29.92 -1.37
C VAL A 406 3.65 31.37 -0.91
N LYS A 407 4.59 31.80 -0.05
CA LYS A 407 4.71 33.20 0.36
C LYS A 407 4.90 34.13 -0.83
N VAL A 408 5.84 33.83 -1.73
CA VAL A 408 6.10 34.65 -2.93
C VAL A 408 4.85 34.73 -3.81
N ALA A 409 4.18 33.60 -4.06
CA ALA A 409 2.95 33.53 -4.83
C ALA A 409 1.80 34.31 -4.15
N VAL A 410 1.59 34.12 -2.85
CA VAL A 410 0.54 34.81 -2.07
C VAL A 410 0.80 36.31 -2.04
N THR A 411 2.05 36.76 -1.82
CA THR A 411 2.40 38.19 -1.87
C THR A 411 2.19 38.77 -3.27
N ALA A 412 2.55 38.05 -4.33
CA ALA A 412 2.30 38.48 -5.71
C ALA A 412 0.80 38.62 -5.99
N LEU A 413 -0.01 37.64 -5.57
CA LEU A 413 -1.46 37.67 -5.70
C LEU A 413 -2.10 38.79 -4.87
N SER A 414 -1.67 38.99 -3.62
CA SER A 414 -2.19 40.04 -2.73
C SER A 414 -1.88 41.43 -3.26
N SER A 415 -0.64 41.67 -3.72
CA SER A 415 -0.23 42.97 -4.27
C SER A 415 -1.02 43.40 -5.51
N LYS A 416 -1.59 42.43 -6.24
CA LYS A 416 -2.49 42.65 -7.38
C LYS A 416 -3.97 42.58 -7.03
N LYS A 417 -4.31 42.45 -5.74
CA LYS A 417 -5.68 42.41 -5.21
C LYS A 417 -6.48 41.20 -5.70
N ALA A 418 -5.85 40.02 -5.74
CA ALA A 418 -6.56 38.77 -5.93
C ALA A 418 -7.65 38.57 -4.86
N VAL A 419 -8.76 37.97 -5.23
CA VAL A 419 -9.91 37.76 -4.33
C VAL A 419 -9.86 36.35 -3.76
N ASP A 420 -10.04 36.23 -2.43
CA ASP A 420 -10.18 34.96 -1.70
C ASP A 420 -8.99 34.02 -1.93
N ILE A 421 -7.77 34.48 -1.59
CA ILE A 421 -6.57 33.64 -1.72
C ILE A 421 -6.64 32.51 -0.69
N LYS A 422 -6.47 31.27 -1.14
CA LYS A 422 -6.42 30.08 -0.28
C LYS A 422 -5.17 29.26 -0.58
N VAL A 423 -4.58 28.72 0.48
CA VAL A 423 -3.40 27.86 0.40
C VAL A 423 -3.74 26.50 1.00
N LEU A 424 -3.58 25.44 0.22
CA LEU A 424 -3.81 24.07 0.64
C LEU A 424 -2.50 23.29 0.57
N LYS A 425 -2.11 22.64 1.66
CA LYS A 425 -0.97 21.73 1.73
C LYS A 425 -1.42 20.33 1.36
N VAL A 426 -1.14 19.94 0.12
CA VAL A 426 -1.71 18.74 -0.51
C VAL A 426 -0.73 17.56 -0.55
N ARG A 427 0.53 17.73 -0.14
CA ARG A 427 1.58 16.68 -0.18
C ARG A 427 1.21 15.34 0.46
N ASP A 428 0.36 15.39 1.49
CA ASP A 428 -0.05 14.22 2.29
C ASP A 428 -1.32 13.56 1.72
N VAL A 429 -1.92 14.19 0.70
CA VAL A 429 -3.18 13.79 0.03
C VAL A 429 -2.95 13.44 -1.45
N THR A 430 -1.98 14.06 -2.11
CA THR A 430 -1.65 13.84 -3.53
C THR A 430 -0.16 13.93 -3.83
N VAL A 431 0.24 13.28 -4.92
CA VAL A 431 1.62 13.33 -5.45
C VAL A 431 1.83 14.45 -6.48
N LEU A 432 0.77 15.19 -6.84
CA LEU A 432 0.80 16.20 -7.90
C LEU A 432 1.65 17.42 -7.55
N ALA A 433 1.56 17.92 -6.32
CA ALA A 433 2.30 19.06 -5.81
C ALA A 433 2.40 18.98 -4.29
N ASP A 434 3.14 19.88 -3.67
CA ASP A 434 3.14 20.06 -2.22
C ASP A 434 2.09 21.07 -1.76
N TYR A 435 1.85 22.10 -2.58
CA TYR A 435 0.89 23.17 -2.30
C TYR A 435 0.01 23.51 -3.49
N PHE A 436 -1.26 23.79 -3.22
CA PHE A 436 -2.13 24.54 -4.13
C PHE A 436 -2.37 25.94 -3.59
N VAL A 437 -2.24 26.93 -4.47
CA VAL A 437 -2.65 28.32 -4.20
C VAL A 437 -3.81 28.64 -5.12
N ILE A 438 -4.96 28.95 -4.54
CA ILE A 438 -6.21 29.16 -5.28
C ILE A 438 -6.68 30.58 -5.04
N CYS A 439 -6.99 31.31 -6.10
CA CYS A 439 -7.56 32.66 -5.98
C CYS A 439 -8.54 32.96 -7.12
N SER A 440 -9.28 34.06 -6.96
CA SER A 440 -10.22 34.58 -7.95
C SER A 440 -9.73 35.90 -8.53
N GLY A 441 -9.78 36.04 -9.85
CA GLY A 441 -9.69 37.33 -10.53
C GLY A 441 -11.08 37.91 -10.82
N THR A 442 -11.16 39.24 -10.92
CA THR A 442 -12.41 39.98 -11.16
C THR A 442 -12.76 40.15 -12.65
N SER A 443 -11.80 39.91 -13.54
CA SER A 443 -11.96 39.95 -15.01
C SER A 443 -10.85 39.15 -15.68
N ASN A 444 -10.99 38.80 -16.96
CA ASN A 444 -9.96 38.07 -17.70
C ASN A 444 -8.62 38.83 -17.74
N THR A 445 -8.66 40.17 -17.85
CA THR A 445 -7.46 41.02 -17.78
C THR A 445 -6.82 40.96 -16.40
N HIS A 446 -7.62 41.02 -15.33
CA HIS A 446 -7.12 40.90 -13.97
C HIS A 446 -6.50 39.52 -13.73
N MET A 447 -7.16 38.43 -14.16
CA MET A 447 -6.62 37.08 -14.06
C MET A 447 -5.28 36.92 -14.79
N ARG A 448 -5.13 37.52 -15.98
CA ARG A 448 -3.86 37.54 -16.70
C ARG A 448 -2.78 38.31 -15.92
N SER A 449 -3.11 39.49 -15.39
CA SER A 449 -2.15 40.24 -14.57
C SER A 449 -1.74 39.52 -13.27
N LEU A 450 -2.66 38.75 -12.67
CA LEU A 450 -2.35 37.89 -11.51
C LEU A 450 -1.36 36.79 -11.89
N ALA A 451 -1.61 36.12 -13.03
CA ALA A 451 -0.75 35.06 -13.52
C ALA A 451 0.64 35.59 -13.90
N ASP A 452 0.69 36.69 -14.63
CA ASP A 452 1.94 37.29 -15.09
C ASP A 452 2.79 37.83 -13.92
N GLU A 453 2.17 38.42 -12.89
CA GLU A 453 2.88 38.84 -11.68
C GLU A 453 3.41 37.67 -10.87
N CYS A 454 2.61 36.60 -10.70
CA CYS A 454 3.08 35.40 -10.02
C CYS A 454 4.26 34.76 -10.74
N GLU A 455 4.17 34.65 -12.07
CA GLU A 455 5.23 34.14 -12.94
C GLU A 455 6.50 34.98 -12.77
N TYR A 456 6.39 36.31 -12.91
CA TYR A 456 7.51 37.23 -12.74
C TYR A 456 8.16 37.12 -11.35
N MET A 457 7.38 37.19 -10.27
CA MET A 457 7.92 37.18 -8.91
C MET A 457 8.56 35.85 -8.54
N LEU A 458 8.00 34.72 -9.00
CA LEU A 458 8.58 33.40 -8.79
C LEU A 458 9.87 33.22 -9.62
N GLU A 459 9.91 33.70 -10.86
CA GLU A 459 11.15 33.71 -11.67
C GLU A 459 12.25 34.56 -11.05
N GLN A 460 11.93 35.74 -10.51
CA GLN A 460 12.91 36.58 -9.78
C GLN A 460 13.43 35.89 -8.51
N SER A 461 12.66 34.97 -7.92
CA SER A 461 13.09 34.15 -6.78
C SER A 461 13.90 32.90 -7.19
N GLY A 462 14.19 32.74 -8.48
CA GLY A 462 14.96 31.62 -9.04
C GLY A 462 14.14 30.38 -9.34
N GLU A 463 12.81 30.48 -9.34
CA GLU A 463 11.90 29.38 -9.68
C GLU A 463 11.58 29.35 -11.16
N LYS A 464 11.42 28.15 -11.72
CA LYS A 464 11.14 27.96 -13.14
C LYS A 464 9.70 27.52 -13.34
N LEU A 465 8.96 28.25 -14.16
CA LEU A 465 7.64 27.81 -14.63
C LEU A 465 7.80 26.56 -15.50
N LEU A 466 7.18 25.45 -15.09
CA LEU A 466 7.21 24.19 -15.82
C LEU A 466 6.12 24.16 -16.89
N HIS A 467 4.92 24.62 -16.53
CA HIS A 467 3.78 24.60 -17.42
C HIS A 467 2.79 25.72 -17.08
N ARG A 468 2.15 26.29 -18.11
CA ARG A 468 1.06 27.26 -17.98
C ARG A 468 -0.09 26.86 -18.89
N GLU A 469 -1.28 26.82 -18.31
CA GLU A 469 -2.50 26.36 -18.98
C GLU A 469 -3.58 27.45 -18.95
N GLY A 470 -4.51 27.40 -19.92
CA GLY A 470 -5.73 28.22 -19.91
C GLY A 470 -5.64 29.64 -20.49
N LYS A 471 -4.52 30.02 -21.13
CA LYS A 471 -4.25 31.37 -21.69
C LYS A 471 -5.37 31.89 -22.63
N ASP A 472 -6.02 30.98 -23.34
CA ASP A 472 -7.08 31.28 -24.34
C ASP A 472 -8.51 31.14 -23.79
N SER A 473 -8.69 30.47 -22.64
CA SER A 473 -10.02 30.13 -22.10
C SER A 473 -10.67 31.26 -21.30
N GLY A 474 -9.84 32.18 -20.76
CA GLY A 474 -10.25 33.33 -19.95
C GLY A 474 -10.92 33.01 -18.60
N SER A 475 -11.34 31.77 -18.37
CA SER A 475 -12.14 31.34 -17.20
C SER A 475 -11.31 30.67 -16.11
N TRP A 476 -10.19 30.06 -16.48
CA TRP A 476 -9.25 29.43 -15.56
C TRP A 476 -7.83 29.51 -16.11
N LEU A 477 -6.89 29.93 -15.28
CA LEU A 477 -5.46 29.91 -15.55
C LEU A 477 -4.77 29.03 -14.51
N LEU A 478 -3.83 28.21 -14.98
CA LEU A 478 -3.03 27.32 -14.14
C LEU A 478 -1.55 27.60 -14.38
N LEU A 479 -0.79 27.78 -13.29
CA LEU A 479 0.66 27.88 -13.32
C LEU A 479 1.26 26.75 -12.50
N ASP A 480 2.13 25.96 -13.11
CA ASP A 480 2.79 24.80 -12.51
C ASP A 480 4.28 25.05 -12.33
N PHE A 481 4.75 25.04 -11.08
CA PHE A 481 6.16 25.15 -10.70
C PHE A 481 6.69 23.85 -10.05
N GLY A 482 5.96 22.75 -10.18
CA GLY A 482 6.34 21.40 -9.73
C GLY A 482 5.90 21.07 -8.31
N ASP A 483 6.37 21.83 -7.32
CA ASP A 483 5.99 21.67 -5.90
C ASP A 483 4.85 22.60 -5.48
N ILE A 484 4.53 23.63 -6.27
CA ILE A 484 3.39 24.52 -6.11
C ILE A 484 2.63 24.63 -7.43
N ILE A 485 1.31 24.52 -7.35
CA ILE A 485 0.41 24.81 -8.48
C ILE A 485 -0.52 25.96 -8.08
N ILE A 486 -0.58 26.98 -8.93
CA ILE A 486 -1.38 28.18 -8.72
C ILE A 486 -2.58 28.13 -9.66
N HIS A 487 -3.78 28.15 -9.07
CA HIS A 487 -5.04 28.18 -9.78
C HIS A 487 -5.69 29.57 -9.65
N ILE A 488 -5.82 30.26 -10.79
CA ILE A 488 -6.46 31.57 -10.86
C ILE A 488 -7.77 31.40 -11.63
N TYR A 489 -8.88 31.62 -10.96
CA TYR A 489 -10.22 31.41 -11.51
C TYR A 489 -10.95 32.71 -11.77
N SER A 490 -11.90 32.70 -12.70
CA SER A 490 -13.02 33.63 -12.62
C SER A 490 -13.95 33.21 -11.47
N LYS A 491 -14.70 34.15 -10.88
CA LYS A 491 -15.63 33.82 -9.78
C LYS A 491 -16.57 32.65 -10.13
N GLN A 492 -17.13 32.67 -11.35
CA GLN A 492 -18.04 31.64 -11.85
C GLN A 492 -17.34 30.28 -12.02
N ALA A 493 -16.11 30.27 -12.53
CA ALA A 493 -15.34 29.05 -12.70
C ALA A 493 -14.93 28.47 -11.34
N ARG A 494 -14.57 29.29 -10.36
CA ARG A 494 -14.21 28.82 -9.02
C ARG A 494 -15.38 28.15 -8.31
N GLU A 495 -16.57 28.75 -8.40
CA GLU A 495 -17.80 28.16 -7.87
C GLU A 495 -18.14 26.83 -8.58
N PHE A 496 -17.90 26.75 -9.89
CA PHE A 496 -18.14 25.56 -10.70
C PHE A 496 -17.15 24.41 -10.42
N TYR A 497 -15.84 24.70 -10.41
CA TYR A 497 -14.77 23.71 -10.22
C TYR A 497 -14.53 23.37 -8.74
N ASN A 498 -14.69 24.34 -7.83
CA ASN A 498 -14.66 24.18 -6.37
C ASN A 498 -13.55 23.25 -5.86
N LEU A 499 -12.31 23.52 -6.29
CA LEU A 499 -11.15 22.67 -5.96
C LEU A 499 -10.93 22.55 -4.45
N GLU A 500 -11.27 23.58 -3.69
CA GLU A 500 -11.18 23.61 -2.24
C GLU A 500 -11.99 22.48 -1.60
N ARG A 501 -13.12 22.10 -2.22
CA ARG A 501 -13.92 20.97 -1.77
C ARG A 501 -13.31 19.61 -2.17
N PHE A 502 -12.66 19.53 -3.32
CA PHE A 502 -11.97 18.31 -3.76
C PHE A 502 -10.76 17.98 -2.89
N TRP A 503 -10.13 19.00 -2.32
CA TRP A 503 -8.95 18.89 -1.46
C TRP A 503 -9.26 19.27 0.00
N SER A 504 -10.48 19.04 0.48
CA SER A 504 -10.86 19.40 1.85
C SER A 504 -10.09 18.63 2.94
N ASP A 505 -9.51 17.49 2.60
CA ASP A 505 -8.65 16.70 3.48
C ASP A 505 -7.21 17.25 3.55
N ALA A 506 -6.88 18.24 2.71
CA ALA A 506 -5.62 18.94 2.76
C ALA A 506 -5.62 19.97 3.89
N GLU A 507 -4.48 20.15 4.53
CA GLU A 507 -4.30 21.15 5.57
C GLU A 507 -4.33 22.55 4.93
N GLU A 508 -5.36 23.36 5.26
CA GLU A 508 -5.43 24.78 4.85
C GLU A 508 -4.46 25.60 5.70
N ILE A 509 -3.60 26.38 5.04
CA ILE A 509 -2.61 27.23 5.70
C ILE A 509 -3.15 28.65 5.79
N ASP A 510 -3.05 29.25 6.97
CA ASP A 510 -3.44 30.65 7.18
C ASP A 510 -2.50 31.58 6.40
N ILE A 511 -3.08 32.32 5.45
CA ILE A 511 -2.33 33.24 4.60
C ILE A 511 -1.79 34.44 5.36
N LYS A 512 -2.34 34.77 6.54
CA LYS A 512 -1.88 35.89 7.38
C LYS A 512 -0.43 35.73 7.83
N GLU A 513 0.04 34.48 7.92
CA GLU A 513 1.44 34.15 8.17
C GLU A 513 2.40 34.66 7.06
N PHE A 514 1.85 35.00 5.88
CA PHE A 514 2.62 35.41 4.70
C PHE A 514 2.52 36.91 4.38
N ILE A 515 1.40 37.57 4.70
CA ILE A 515 1.09 38.96 4.30
C ILE A 515 1.00 39.98 5.45
N GLY A 516 0.99 39.55 6.72
CA GLY A 516 0.86 40.44 7.88
C GLY A 516 -0.59 40.89 8.12
N ASP A 517 -0.90 41.37 9.34
CA ASP A 517 -2.28 41.57 9.85
C ASP A 517 -3.09 42.73 9.20
N ASP A 518 -2.59 43.39 8.16
CA ASP A 518 -3.16 44.63 7.61
C ASP A 518 -3.86 44.52 6.24
N GLU A 519 -4.16 43.31 5.72
CA GLU A 519 -4.97 43.11 4.49
C GLU A 519 -6.17 42.15 4.65
#